data_AF-A0A382FE93-F1
#
_entry.id   AF-A0A382FE93-F1
#
_cell.length_a   1.000
_cell.length_b   1.000
_cell.length_c   1.000
_cell.angle_alpha   90.00
_cell.angle_beta   90.00
_cell.angle_gamma   90.00
#
_symmetry.space_group_name_H-M   'P 1'
#
loop_
_entity.id
_entity.type
_entity.pdbx_description
1 polymer ?
#
loop_
_entity_poly.entity_id
_entity_poly.type
_entity_poly.pdbx_seq_one_letter_code
_entity_poly.pdbx_strand_id
1 'polypeptide(L)'
;MAVNTDIIANDLFKTIKGFNLNVQLFNEDGKRVIDPAEARKFYATDKKFMVTYESDEDPQSIKLYFGSNFTLDEDSDFNYNKFIKTVRNLAHRKNAIGFTVKNYGKEIQPKDFAYQAINRNADMGNIAEGLSPAYGSSKSSYQTLDNAKLVIRHNKPIDENSRGSRARNITALFVENGAGERFKYPFNHLAAARAMTRHVAEGGTPYDNIGSYITKLSEESLGLTKFMRYSKSNGLMNEDTEPVINGIKTRLNQVRESLKRMSTHRGYANVVETLGETKKELDEELVNELKDKFTVIRFDEDMESVLPYVA
;
A
#
# COMPACT_ATOMS: atom_id res chain seq x y z
N MET A 1 -20.36 -17.41 31.09
CA MET A 1 -19.32 -17.63 32.11
C MET A 1 -18.08 -16.87 31.67
N ALA A 2 -17.70 -15.83 32.40
CA ALA A 2 -16.51 -15.04 32.08
C ALA A 2 -15.28 -15.94 32.24
N VAL A 3 -14.59 -16.21 31.13
CA VAL A 3 -13.28 -16.85 31.16
C VAL A 3 -12.35 -15.89 31.90
N ASN A 4 -11.82 -16.32 33.04
CA ASN A 4 -10.90 -15.50 33.82
C ASN A 4 -9.57 -15.42 33.04
N THR A 5 -9.41 -14.35 32.28
CA THR A 5 -8.28 -14.05 31.40
C THR A 5 -6.93 -14.23 32.08
N ASP A 6 -6.90 -13.95 33.38
CA ASP A 6 -5.69 -13.96 34.20
C ASP A 6 -5.22 -15.40 34.47
N ILE A 7 -6.15 -16.35 34.53
CA ILE A 7 -5.83 -17.78 34.67
C ILE A 7 -5.17 -18.31 33.40
N ILE A 8 -5.64 -17.88 32.22
CA ILE A 8 -5.09 -18.33 30.94
C ILE A 8 -3.69 -17.76 30.71
N ALA A 9 -3.49 -16.48 31.01
CA ALA A 9 -2.19 -15.83 30.89
C ALA A 9 -1.14 -16.53 31.81
N ASN A 10 -1.53 -16.85 33.04
CA ASN A 10 -0.70 -17.63 33.97
C ASN A 10 -0.42 -19.05 33.49
N ASP A 11 -1.43 -19.77 32.97
CA ASP A 11 -1.26 -21.13 32.47
C ASP A 11 -0.38 -21.16 31.20
N LEU A 12 -0.49 -20.16 30.32
CA LEU A 12 0.38 -19.97 29.16
C LEU A 12 1.83 -19.71 29.58
N PHE A 13 2.05 -18.82 30.55
CA PHE A 13 3.37 -18.56 31.09
C PHE A 13 4.02 -19.82 31.66
N LYS A 14 3.29 -20.58 32.50
CA LYS A 14 3.75 -21.85 33.06
C LYS A 14 4.05 -22.87 31.97
N THR A 15 3.21 -22.93 30.93
CA THR A 15 3.42 -23.82 29.78
C THR A 15 4.71 -23.48 29.07
N ILE A 16 4.96 -22.20 28.74
CA ILE A 16 6.19 -21.76 28.06
C ILE A 16 7.43 -22.06 28.92
N LYS A 17 7.36 -21.77 30.22
CA LYS A 17 8.44 -22.09 31.17
C LYS A 17 8.69 -23.59 31.32
N GLY A 18 7.65 -24.42 31.27
CA GLY A 18 7.76 -25.87 31.33
C GLY A 18 8.52 -26.49 30.14
N PHE A 19 8.63 -25.76 29.03
CA PHE A 19 9.47 -26.12 27.88
C PHE A 19 10.91 -25.57 27.98
N ASN A 20 11.32 -25.10 29.16
CA ASN A 20 12.63 -24.55 29.46
C ASN A 20 13.02 -23.34 28.58
N LEU A 21 12.04 -22.49 28.27
CA LEU A 21 12.24 -21.27 27.48
C LEU A 21 12.34 -20.02 28.35
N ASN A 22 13.26 -19.14 28.01
CA ASN A 22 13.28 -17.77 28.50
C ASN A 22 12.20 -16.96 27.80
N VAL A 23 11.38 -16.26 28.59
CA VAL A 23 10.22 -15.53 28.10
C VAL A 23 10.24 -14.10 28.61
N GLN A 24 10.00 -13.15 27.72
CA GLN A 24 9.70 -11.76 28.05
C GLN A 24 8.20 -11.52 27.93
N LEU A 25 7.64 -10.86 28.94
CA LEU A 25 6.20 -10.61 29.04
C LEU A 25 5.88 -9.20 28.61
N PHE A 26 4.79 -9.06 27.86
CA PHE A 26 4.26 -7.77 27.48
C PHE A 26 2.75 -7.74 27.66
N ASN A 27 2.24 -6.61 28.11
CA ASN A 27 0.80 -6.35 28.17
C ASN A 27 0.24 -6.07 26.75
N GLU A 28 -1.05 -5.77 26.69
CA GLU A 28 -1.75 -5.45 25.44
C GLU A 28 -1.12 -4.28 24.68
N ASP A 29 -0.73 -3.22 25.42
CA ASP A 29 -0.04 -2.03 24.89
C ASP A 29 1.40 -2.28 24.41
N GLY A 30 1.92 -3.50 24.57
CA GLY A 30 3.29 -3.85 24.20
C GLY A 30 4.35 -3.32 25.17
N LYS A 31 3.95 -2.87 26.37
CA LYS A 31 4.87 -2.54 27.47
C LYS A 31 5.30 -3.82 28.18
N ARG A 32 6.56 -3.85 28.62
CA ARG A 32 7.07 -4.97 29.41
C ARG A 32 6.38 -5.01 30.77
N VAL A 33 5.92 -6.19 31.15
CA VAL A 33 5.35 -6.46 32.47
C VAL A 33 6.14 -7.56 33.16
N ILE A 34 6.01 -7.64 34.48
CA ILE A 34 6.65 -8.69 35.30
C ILE A 34 5.60 -9.72 35.71
N ASP A 35 4.36 -9.28 35.95
CA ASP A 35 3.26 -10.15 36.32
C ASP A 35 2.73 -10.92 35.10
N PRO A 36 2.73 -12.27 35.11
CA PRO A 36 2.14 -13.07 34.04
C PRO A 36 0.63 -12.91 33.89
N ALA A 37 -0.11 -12.48 34.92
CA ALA A 37 -1.55 -12.24 34.83
C ALA A 37 -1.88 -11.07 33.88
N GLU A 38 -1.03 -10.04 33.87
CA GLU A 38 -1.15 -8.85 33.04
C GLU A 38 -0.60 -9.05 31.61
N ALA A 39 0.06 -10.19 31.36
CA ALA A 39 0.66 -10.47 30.07
C ALA A 39 -0.38 -10.89 29.03
N ARG A 40 -0.26 -10.35 27.82
CA ARG A 40 -1.01 -10.77 26.62
C ARG A 40 -0.08 -11.29 25.53
N LYS A 41 1.20 -10.93 25.57
CA LYS A 41 2.22 -11.37 24.62
C LYS A 41 3.41 -11.95 25.38
N PHE A 42 3.87 -13.11 24.93
CA PHE A 42 4.93 -13.90 25.55
C PHE A 42 5.99 -14.19 24.49
N TYR A 43 7.13 -13.50 24.58
CA TYR A 43 8.21 -13.65 23.62
C TYR A 43 9.26 -14.62 24.13
N ALA A 44 9.38 -15.78 23.48
CA ALA A 44 10.43 -16.74 23.77
C ALA A 44 11.76 -16.27 23.16
N THR A 45 12.67 -15.77 23.99
CA THR A 45 13.92 -15.13 23.53
C THR A 45 14.88 -16.13 22.88
N ASP A 46 14.94 -17.36 23.41
CA ASP A 46 15.92 -18.37 22.99
C ASP A 46 15.63 -18.89 21.58
N LYS A 47 14.35 -19.04 21.26
CA LYS A 47 13.87 -19.60 19.99
C LYS A 47 13.22 -18.54 19.08
N LYS A 48 13.23 -17.27 19.51
CA LYS A 48 12.74 -16.09 18.78
C LYS A 48 11.33 -16.29 18.20
N PHE A 49 10.38 -16.70 19.03
CA PHE A 49 8.97 -16.84 18.65
C PHE A 49 8.03 -16.19 19.67
N MET A 50 6.82 -15.87 19.28
CA MET A 50 5.85 -15.14 20.10
C MET A 50 4.56 -15.95 20.29
N VAL A 51 4.06 -15.99 21.53
CA VAL A 51 2.71 -16.46 21.86
C VAL A 51 1.87 -15.25 22.23
N THR A 52 0.73 -15.07 21.57
CA THR A 52 -0.22 -13.98 21.86
C THR A 52 -1.54 -14.57 22.32
N TYR A 53 -2.08 -14.03 23.39
CA TYR A 53 -3.42 -14.30 23.88
C TYR A 53 -4.29 -13.06 23.67
N GLU A 54 -5.41 -13.25 22.99
CA GLU A 54 -6.36 -12.22 22.59
C GLU A 54 -7.64 -12.45 23.37
N SER A 55 -7.75 -11.72 24.47
CA SER A 55 -8.88 -11.79 25.40
C SER A 55 -10.14 -11.10 24.87
N ASP A 56 -9.96 -10.15 23.94
CA ASP A 56 -10.98 -9.18 23.51
C ASP A 56 -11.68 -9.59 22.20
N GLU A 57 -11.20 -10.65 21.53
CA GLU A 57 -11.91 -11.27 20.40
C GLU A 57 -13.02 -12.22 20.93
N ASP A 58 -14.16 -12.31 20.24
CA ASP A 58 -15.17 -13.36 20.42
C ASP A 58 -15.27 -14.22 19.15
N PRO A 59 -14.75 -15.47 19.16
CA PRO A 59 -14.16 -16.18 20.29
C PRO A 59 -12.74 -15.72 20.62
N GLN A 60 -12.37 -15.78 21.91
CA GLN A 60 -11.00 -15.51 22.37
C GLN A 60 -10.01 -16.38 21.60
N SER A 61 -8.79 -15.89 21.35
CA SER A 61 -7.84 -16.63 20.54
C SER A 61 -6.41 -16.65 21.08
N ILE A 62 -5.71 -17.76 20.84
CA ILE A 62 -4.27 -17.90 21.09
C ILE A 62 -3.58 -18.05 19.73
N LYS A 63 -2.65 -17.14 19.44
CA LYS A 63 -1.88 -17.09 18.19
C LYS A 63 -0.40 -17.36 18.47
N LEU A 64 0.15 -18.37 17.79
CA LEU A 64 1.57 -18.70 17.79
C LEU A 64 2.23 -18.15 16.54
N TYR A 65 3.28 -17.35 16.72
CA TYR A 65 4.05 -16.76 15.64
C TYR A 65 5.49 -17.27 15.70
N PHE A 66 5.88 -18.05 14.70
CA PHE A 66 7.23 -18.58 14.58
C PHE A 66 8.05 -17.86 13.50
N GLY A 67 9.35 -17.74 13.76
CA GLY A 67 10.30 -17.11 12.85
C GLY A 67 10.99 -18.10 11.92
N SER A 68 12.10 -17.66 11.30
CA SER A 68 12.90 -18.45 10.35
C SER A 68 13.40 -19.79 10.89
N ASN A 69 13.55 -19.92 12.21
CA ASN A 69 14.09 -21.12 12.87
C ASN A 69 13.01 -22.17 13.19
N PHE A 70 11.81 -22.00 12.63
CA PHE A 70 10.71 -22.95 12.79
C PHE A 70 10.92 -24.19 11.94
N THR A 71 10.89 -25.36 12.57
CA THR A 71 10.82 -26.65 11.88
C THR A 71 9.86 -27.59 12.60
N LEU A 72 9.27 -28.52 11.86
CA LEU A 72 8.45 -29.61 12.39
C LEU A 72 9.26 -30.90 12.58
N ASP A 73 10.56 -30.88 12.28
CA ASP A 73 11.45 -32.03 12.41
C ASP A 73 11.60 -32.43 13.88
N GLU A 74 11.41 -33.72 14.15
CA GLU A 74 11.43 -34.26 15.53
C GLU A 74 12.84 -34.27 16.14
N ASP A 75 13.87 -34.26 15.30
CA ASP A 75 15.29 -34.22 15.67
C ASP A 75 15.82 -32.80 15.96
N SER A 76 14.95 -31.78 15.87
CA SER A 76 15.35 -30.40 16.17
C SER A 76 15.58 -30.18 17.66
N ASP A 77 16.45 -29.22 17.99
CA ASP A 77 16.78 -28.80 19.37
C ASP A 77 15.57 -28.35 20.20
N PHE A 78 14.40 -28.18 19.57
CA PHE A 78 13.17 -27.84 20.25
C PHE A 78 11.98 -28.51 19.57
N ASN A 79 11.24 -29.34 20.30
CA ASN A 79 10.09 -30.03 19.75
C ASN A 79 8.87 -29.10 19.61
N TYR A 80 8.84 -28.35 18.50
CA TYR A 80 7.77 -27.42 18.15
C TYR A 80 6.39 -28.12 18.07
N ASN A 81 6.34 -29.36 17.58
CA ASN A 81 5.12 -30.15 17.50
C ASN A 81 4.50 -30.40 18.88
N LYS A 82 5.32 -30.83 19.85
CA LYS A 82 4.90 -31.05 21.24
C LYS A 82 4.46 -29.74 21.90
N PHE A 83 5.18 -28.65 21.64
CA PHE A 83 4.80 -27.33 22.13
C PHE A 83 3.44 -26.87 21.59
N ILE A 84 3.26 -26.87 20.27
CA ILE A 84 2.00 -26.51 19.59
C ILE A 84 0.84 -27.34 20.14
N LYS A 85 0.99 -28.67 20.24
CA LYS A 85 -0.04 -29.56 20.80
C LYS A 85 -0.39 -29.20 22.25
N THR A 86 0.60 -28.85 23.06
CA THR A 86 0.37 -28.51 24.48
C THR A 86 -0.40 -27.19 24.62
N VAL A 87 -0.02 -26.17 23.85
CA VAL A 87 -0.73 -24.87 23.83
C VAL A 87 -2.14 -25.04 23.25
N ARG A 88 -2.32 -25.86 22.21
CA ARG A 88 -3.62 -26.18 21.63
C ARG A 88 -4.54 -26.90 22.63
N ASN A 89 -4.00 -27.87 23.39
CA ASN A 89 -4.75 -28.57 24.43
C ASN A 89 -5.12 -27.65 25.62
N LEU A 90 -4.32 -26.62 25.88
CA LEU A 90 -4.66 -25.57 26.85
C LEU A 90 -5.83 -24.72 26.33
N ALA A 91 -5.80 -24.31 25.07
CA ALA A 91 -6.88 -23.55 24.42
C ALA A 91 -8.22 -24.31 24.41
N HIS A 92 -8.21 -25.59 24.02
CA HIS A 92 -9.43 -26.41 23.93
C HIS A 92 -10.05 -26.73 25.30
N ARG A 93 -9.24 -26.87 26.36
CA ARG A 93 -9.74 -27.20 27.71
C ARG A 93 -10.44 -26.02 28.43
N LYS A 94 -10.26 -24.79 27.96
CA LYS A 94 -10.61 -23.56 28.70
C LYS A 94 -11.66 -22.67 27.98
N ASN A 95 -12.65 -23.27 27.31
CA ASN A 95 -13.77 -22.63 26.59
C ASN A 95 -13.49 -22.20 25.13
N ALA A 96 -13.41 -23.16 24.21
CA ALA A 96 -13.53 -22.93 22.76
C ALA A 96 -12.63 -21.80 22.20
N ILE A 97 -11.46 -21.58 22.81
CA ILE A 97 -10.51 -20.55 22.39
C ILE A 97 -9.96 -20.93 21.01
N GLY A 98 -10.06 -20.01 20.06
CA GLY A 98 -9.50 -20.17 18.72
C GLY A 98 -7.99 -20.34 18.78
N PHE A 99 -7.43 -21.28 18.02
CA PHE A 99 -5.99 -21.54 18.00
C PHE A 99 -5.43 -21.40 16.60
N THR A 100 -4.43 -20.52 16.43
CA THR A 100 -3.81 -20.26 15.14
C THR A 100 -2.29 -20.35 15.23
N VAL A 101 -1.66 -20.96 14.22
CA VAL A 101 -0.21 -21.01 14.06
C VAL A 101 0.16 -20.31 12.76
N LYS A 102 1.13 -19.38 12.80
CA LYS A 102 1.68 -18.74 11.60
C LYS A 102 3.20 -18.77 11.63
N ASN A 103 3.81 -19.00 10.46
CA ASN A 103 5.23 -18.91 10.23
C ASN A 103 5.51 -17.72 9.29
N TYR A 104 6.42 -16.83 9.68
CA TYR A 104 6.76 -15.63 8.91
C TYR A 104 8.07 -15.74 8.12
N GLY A 105 8.84 -16.81 8.28
CA GLY A 105 10.09 -17.04 7.55
C GLY A 105 11.20 -16.01 7.79
N LYS A 106 10.99 -15.06 8.71
CA LYS A 106 11.93 -14.00 9.13
C LYS A 106 12.15 -14.06 10.64
N GLU A 107 13.23 -13.47 11.14
CA GLU A 107 13.42 -13.36 12.59
C GLU A 107 12.35 -12.46 13.21
N ILE A 108 11.73 -12.92 14.30
CA ILE A 108 10.71 -12.18 15.05
C ILE A 108 11.42 -11.38 16.13
N GLN A 109 11.27 -10.05 16.13
CA GLN A 109 11.73 -9.21 17.24
C GLN A 109 10.55 -8.59 18.00
N PRO A 110 10.67 -8.33 19.32
CA PRO A 110 9.61 -7.69 20.10
C PRO A 110 9.14 -6.33 19.54
N LYS A 111 10.03 -5.59 18.86
CA LYS A 111 9.70 -4.32 18.20
C LYS A 111 8.68 -4.46 17.07
N ASP A 112 8.68 -5.59 16.37
CA ASP A 112 7.74 -5.86 15.26
C ASP A 112 6.28 -5.98 15.75
N PHE A 113 6.08 -6.26 17.05
CA PHE A 113 4.77 -6.48 17.67
C PHE A 113 4.32 -5.33 18.58
N ALA A 114 5.22 -4.38 18.90
CA ALA A 114 4.84 -3.08 19.47
C ALA A 114 4.02 -2.28 18.45
N TYR A 115 4.37 -2.38 17.15
CA TYR A 115 3.52 -1.88 16.06
C TYR A 115 2.14 -2.55 16.04
N GLN A 116 2.06 -3.87 16.28
CA GLN A 116 0.77 -4.58 16.33
C GLN A 116 -0.05 -4.27 17.60
N ALA A 117 0.57 -3.89 18.72
CA ALA A 117 -0.11 -3.42 19.93
C ALA A 117 -0.78 -2.07 19.71
N ILE A 118 -0.02 -1.13 19.13
CA ILE A 118 -0.50 0.19 18.74
C ILE A 118 -1.64 0.04 17.72
N ASN A 119 -1.56 -0.94 16.82
CA ASN A 119 -2.58 -1.21 15.83
C ASN A 119 -3.85 -1.92 16.36
N ARG A 120 -3.83 -2.55 17.55
CA ARG A 120 -5.03 -3.17 18.16
C ARG A 120 -5.87 -2.20 18.98
N ASN A 121 -5.22 -1.33 19.74
CA ASN A 121 -5.91 -0.21 20.40
C ASN A 121 -6.50 0.80 19.39
N ALA A 122 -6.20 0.64 18.09
CA ALA A 122 -6.74 1.41 16.98
C ALA A 122 -7.99 0.78 16.33
N ASP A 123 -8.52 -0.34 16.83
CA ASP A 123 -9.78 -0.93 16.34
C ASP A 123 -10.99 -0.47 17.17
N MET A 124 -11.24 0.84 17.15
CA MET A 124 -12.59 1.42 17.03
C MET A 124 -12.55 2.81 16.36
N GLY A 125 -11.49 3.11 15.62
CA GLY A 125 -11.37 4.37 14.93
C GLY A 125 -10.25 4.34 13.91
N ASN A 126 -10.52 3.74 12.74
CA ASN A 126 -9.81 3.97 11.47
C ASN A 126 -8.57 4.89 11.58
N ILE A 127 -7.45 4.39 12.13
CA ILE A 127 -6.16 5.04 11.89
C ILE A 127 -5.79 4.57 10.49
N ALA A 128 -6.34 5.28 9.50
CA ALA A 128 -5.97 5.09 8.13
C ALA A 128 -4.47 5.39 8.03
N GLU A 129 -3.62 4.37 7.91
CA GLU A 129 -2.24 4.48 7.42
C GLU A 129 -2.21 5.13 6.01
N GLY A 130 -3.36 5.42 5.40
CA GLY A 130 -3.54 6.12 4.14
C GLY A 130 -3.92 7.59 4.32
N LEU A 131 -3.90 8.33 3.21
CA LEU A 131 -4.41 9.71 3.20
C LEU A 131 -5.82 9.77 3.79
N SER A 132 -6.08 10.80 4.60
CA SER A 132 -7.41 11.06 5.13
C SER A 132 -8.44 11.18 4.00
N PRO A 133 -9.73 10.93 4.31
CA PRO A 133 -10.82 11.37 3.45
C PRO A 133 -10.65 12.84 3.07
N ALA A 134 -11.04 13.21 1.85
CA ALA A 134 -10.94 14.60 1.40
C ALA A 134 -11.98 15.47 2.12
N TYR A 135 -11.50 16.50 2.81
CA TYR A 135 -12.33 17.46 3.54
C TYR A 135 -11.99 18.89 3.12
N GLY A 136 -12.80 19.89 3.49
CA GLY A 136 -12.49 21.30 3.23
C GLY A 136 -13.70 22.10 2.73
N SER A 137 -13.43 23.24 2.11
CA SER A 137 -14.44 24.21 1.67
C SER A 137 -14.95 23.93 0.25
N SER A 138 -15.82 24.83 -0.26
CA SER A 138 -16.42 24.74 -1.59
C SER A 138 -15.41 24.78 -2.75
N LYS A 139 -14.24 25.40 -2.58
CA LYS A 139 -13.21 25.50 -3.64
C LYS A 139 -11.87 24.87 -3.28
N SER A 140 -11.75 24.26 -2.10
CA SER A 140 -10.49 23.67 -1.64
C SER A 140 -10.76 22.40 -0.85
N SER A 141 -10.12 21.32 -1.26
CA SER A 141 -10.09 20.07 -0.50
C SER A 141 -8.68 19.81 0.04
N TYR A 142 -8.62 19.08 1.12
CA TYR A 142 -7.40 18.73 1.84
C TYR A 142 -7.44 17.23 2.12
N GLN A 143 -6.28 16.58 2.00
CA GLN A 143 -6.05 15.24 2.50
C GLN A 143 -4.77 15.26 3.31
N THR A 144 -4.82 14.83 4.55
CA THR A 144 -3.67 14.80 5.46
C THR A 144 -3.12 13.39 5.54
N LEU A 145 -1.81 13.28 5.75
CA LEU A 145 -1.11 12.04 5.93
C LEU A 145 0.09 12.29 6.84
N ASP A 146 0.00 11.85 8.10
CA ASP A 146 1.08 12.00 9.09
C ASP A 146 1.64 13.44 9.13
N ASN A 147 2.87 13.63 8.65
CA ASN A 147 3.61 14.89 8.54
C ASN A 147 3.48 15.57 7.16
N ALA A 148 2.58 15.15 6.28
CA ALA A 148 2.38 15.74 4.96
C ALA A 148 0.91 16.03 4.66
N LYS A 149 0.67 16.95 3.73
CA LYS A 149 -0.68 17.40 3.36
C LYS A 149 -0.80 17.64 1.86
N LEU A 150 -1.86 17.09 1.27
CA LEU A 150 -2.28 17.36 -0.10
C LEU A 150 -3.37 18.44 -0.09
N VAL A 151 -3.11 19.54 -0.78
CA VAL A 151 -4.07 20.62 -1.03
C VAL A 151 -4.56 20.54 -2.47
N ILE A 152 -5.87 20.42 -2.63
CA ILE A 152 -6.56 20.28 -3.91
C ILE A 152 -7.37 21.56 -4.15
N ARG A 153 -7.07 22.30 -5.21
CA ARG A 153 -7.85 23.48 -5.63
C ARG A 153 -8.81 23.12 -6.74
N HIS A 154 -10.06 23.54 -6.62
CA HIS A 154 -11.12 23.27 -7.59
C HIS A 154 -11.50 24.52 -8.38
N ASN A 155 -11.83 24.34 -9.66
CA ASN A 155 -12.35 25.42 -10.50
C ASN A 155 -13.83 25.68 -10.22
N LYS A 156 -14.60 24.59 -10.03
CA LYS A 156 -16.03 24.64 -9.74
C LYS A 156 -16.29 24.40 -8.24
N PRO A 157 -17.36 24.99 -7.68
CA PRO A 157 -17.82 24.65 -6.34
C PRO A 157 -18.06 23.14 -6.20
N ILE A 158 -17.64 22.59 -5.06
CA ILE A 158 -17.85 21.20 -4.68
C ILE A 158 -19.31 21.04 -4.21
N ASP A 159 -20.00 20.06 -4.78
CA ASP A 159 -21.31 19.60 -4.32
C ASP A 159 -21.12 18.31 -3.51
N GLU A 160 -21.49 18.32 -2.23
CA GLU A 160 -21.30 17.17 -1.33
C GLU A 160 -22.31 16.05 -1.59
N ASN A 161 -23.44 16.34 -2.23
CA ASN A 161 -24.41 15.32 -2.64
C ASN A 161 -23.91 14.48 -3.82
N SER A 162 -22.94 14.99 -4.57
CA SER A 162 -22.38 14.33 -5.74
C SER A 162 -21.16 13.48 -5.37
N ARG A 163 -21.27 12.15 -5.55
CA ARG A 163 -20.17 11.22 -5.29
C ARG A 163 -18.92 11.60 -6.09
N GLY A 164 -17.82 11.82 -5.37
CA GLY A 164 -16.52 12.11 -5.97
C GLY A 164 -16.35 13.55 -6.47
N SER A 165 -17.21 14.49 -6.04
CA SER A 165 -17.08 15.92 -6.35
C SER A 165 -15.70 16.49 -6.02
N ARG A 166 -15.12 16.10 -4.89
CA ARG A 166 -13.76 16.47 -4.44
C ARG A 166 -12.62 15.83 -5.24
N ALA A 167 -12.90 14.97 -6.22
CA ALA A 167 -11.91 14.39 -7.13
C ALA A 167 -12.02 14.95 -8.56
N ARG A 168 -12.92 15.91 -8.81
CA ARG A 168 -13.22 16.48 -10.13
C ARG A 168 -12.89 17.97 -10.18
N ASN A 169 -12.85 18.51 -11.41
CA ASN A 169 -12.64 19.94 -11.69
C ASN A 169 -11.42 20.54 -10.98
N ILE A 170 -10.33 19.76 -10.91
CA ILE A 170 -9.10 20.15 -10.22
C ILE A 170 -8.34 21.16 -11.07
N THR A 171 -8.02 22.31 -10.48
CA THR A 171 -7.23 23.38 -11.10
C THR A 171 -5.74 23.26 -10.77
N ALA A 172 -5.43 22.92 -9.52
CA ALA A 172 -4.07 22.80 -9.03
C ALA A 172 -3.99 21.83 -7.85
N LEU A 173 -2.86 21.15 -7.74
CA LEU A 173 -2.51 20.26 -6.64
C LEU A 173 -1.24 20.79 -5.99
N PHE A 174 -1.24 20.85 -4.67
CA PHE A 174 -0.05 21.22 -3.90
C PHE A 174 0.20 20.17 -2.82
N VAL A 175 1.47 19.87 -2.60
CA VAL A 175 1.90 18.98 -1.53
C VAL A 175 2.75 19.79 -0.57
N GLU A 176 2.45 19.64 0.71
CA GLU A 176 3.02 20.37 1.82
C GLU A 176 3.68 19.36 2.76
N ASN A 177 4.91 19.64 3.18
CA ASN A 177 5.66 18.80 4.12
C ASN A 177 5.44 19.23 5.58
N GLY A 178 6.07 18.52 6.52
CA GLY A 178 5.87 18.76 7.96
C GLY A 178 6.45 20.09 8.45
N ALA A 179 7.35 20.69 7.68
CA ALA A 179 7.90 22.02 7.94
C ALA A 179 7.02 23.15 7.36
N GLY A 180 5.93 22.82 6.67
CA GLY A 180 5.03 23.78 6.01
C GLY A 180 5.54 24.26 4.64
N GLU A 181 6.63 23.71 4.13
CA GLU A 181 7.08 23.98 2.76
C GLU A 181 6.10 23.34 1.79
N ARG A 182 5.65 24.14 0.83
CA ARG A 182 4.63 23.74 -0.13
C ARG A 182 5.16 23.86 -1.55
N PHE A 183 5.02 22.78 -2.32
CA PHE A 183 5.28 22.82 -3.76
C PHE A 183 4.02 22.53 -4.56
N LYS A 184 3.99 23.07 -5.78
CA LYS A 184 2.92 22.80 -6.75
C LYS A 184 3.27 21.55 -7.53
N TYR A 185 2.40 20.55 -7.52
CA TYR A 185 2.57 19.38 -8.36
C TYR A 185 2.37 19.78 -9.84
N PRO A 186 3.24 19.37 -10.77
CA PRO A 186 3.30 19.93 -12.13
C PRO A 186 2.07 19.61 -12.98
N PHE A 187 1.35 18.53 -12.65
CA PHE A 187 0.24 18.02 -13.43
C PHE A 187 -1.05 17.97 -12.60
N ASN A 188 -2.22 18.13 -13.22
CA ASN A 188 -3.51 17.93 -12.54
C ASN A 188 -3.87 16.43 -12.46
N HIS A 189 -2.99 15.64 -11.84
CA HIS A 189 -3.12 14.19 -11.72
C HIS A 189 -3.23 13.77 -10.24
N LEU A 190 -4.46 13.61 -9.75
CA LEU A 190 -4.73 13.38 -8.33
C LEU A 190 -4.01 12.15 -7.74
N ALA A 191 -4.04 11.00 -8.43
CA ALA A 191 -3.39 9.79 -7.89
C ALA A 191 -1.87 9.95 -7.76
N ALA A 192 -1.22 10.63 -8.70
CA ALA A 192 0.21 10.90 -8.65
C ALA A 192 0.56 11.90 -7.54
N ALA A 193 -0.25 12.94 -7.35
CA ALA A 193 -0.07 13.86 -6.23
C ALA A 193 -0.23 13.17 -4.85
N ARG A 194 -1.13 12.18 -4.73
CA ARG A 194 -1.26 11.36 -3.51
C ARG A 194 -0.02 10.49 -3.27
N ALA A 195 0.51 9.84 -4.31
CA ALA A 195 1.75 9.09 -4.23
C ALA A 195 2.93 9.99 -3.82
N MET A 196 3.00 11.20 -4.40
CA MET A 196 4.00 12.19 -4.03
C MET A 196 3.84 12.68 -2.59
N THR A 197 2.61 12.83 -2.10
CA THR A 197 2.35 13.19 -0.70
C THR A 197 2.86 12.11 0.26
N ARG A 198 2.66 10.82 -0.08
CA ARG A 198 3.28 9.70 0.65
C ARG A 198 4.80 9.82 0.65
N HIS A 199 5.38 9.97 -0.53
CA HIS A 199 6.83 10.07 -0.68
C HIS A 199 7.45 11.18 0.19
N VAL A 200 6.80 12.35 0.23
CA VAL A 200 7.21 13.46 1.09
C VAL A 200 7.00 13.16 2.58
N ALA A 201 5.92 12.44 2.94
CA ALA A 201 5.69 12.03 4.32
C ALA A 201 6.82 11.12 4.84
N GLU A 202 7.33 10.24 3.98
CA GLU A 202 8.45 9.34 4.24
C GLU A 202 9.83 10.03 4.18
N GLY A 203 9.86 11.36 4.06
CA GLY A 203 11.08 12.18 4.08
C GLY A 203 11.73 12.42 2.71
N GLY A 204 11.08 12.00 1.63
CA GLY A 204 11.54 12.22 0.26
C GLY A 204 11.28 13.63 -0.27
N THR A 205 11.87 13.94 -1.44
CA THR A 205 11.71 15.24 -2.10
C THR A 205 11.20 15.07 -3.54
N PRO A 206 10.46 16.05 -4.09
CA PRO A 206 9.96 15.97 -5.48
C PRO A 206 11.06 15.80 -6.55
N TYR A 207 12.31 16.12 -6.20
CA TYR A 207 13.45 16.16 -7.10
C TYR A 207 14.38 14.95 -6.95
N ASP A 208 14.12 14.05 -5.99
CA ASP A 208 14.90 12.81 -5.87
C ASP A 208 14.45 11.76 -6.89
N ASN A 209 15.10 10.60 -6.88
CA ASN A 209 14.83 9.52 -7.83
C ASN A 209 13.37 9.04 -7.80
N ILE A 210 12.78 8.92 -6.60
CA ILE A 210 11.41 8.44 -6.43
C ILE A 210 10.41 9.55 -6.80
N GLY A 211 10.66 10.79 -6.37
CA GLY A 211 9.85 11.94 -6.75
C GLY A 211 9.83 12.17 -8.27
N SER A 212 11.00 12.04 -8.91
CA SER A 212 11.15 12.10 -10.37
C SER A 212 10.38 10.96 -11.04
N TYR A 213 10.46 9.73 -10.51
CA TYR A 213 9.71 8.59 -11.04
C TYR A 213 8.20 8.80 -10.98
N ILE A 214 7.65 9.26 -9.85
CA ILE A 214 6.22 9.58 -9.72
C ILE A 214 5.80 10.65 -10.73
N THR A 215 6.64 11.67 -10.94
CA THR A 215 6.39 12.76 -11.88
C THR A 215 6.40 12.26 -13.33
N LYS A 216 7.36 11.40 -13.69
CA LYS A 216 7.44 10.76 -15.02
C LYS A 216 6.24 9.85 -15.31
N LEU A 217 5.78 9.07 -14.33
CA LEU A 217 4.56 8.28 -14.47
C LEU A 217 3.33 9.15 -14.77
N SER A 218 3.24 10.31 -14.12
CA SER A 218 2.16 11.27 -14.40
C SER A 218 2.28 11.89 -15.79
N GLU A 219 3.50 12.24 -16.22
CA GLU A 219 3.78 12.77 -17.55
C GLU A 219 3.41 11.76 -18.65
N GLU A 220 3.87 10.50 -18.48
CA GLU A 220 3.56 9.38 -19.37
C GLU A 220 2.04 9.19 -19.50
N SER A 221 1.32 9.12 -18.37
CA SER A 221 -0.13 8.95 -18.38
C SER A 221 -0.86 10.05 -19.14
N LEU A 222 -0.41 11.30 -19.00
CA LEU A 222 -0.98 12.44 -19.73
C LEU A 222 -0.65 12.36 -21.23
N GLY A 223 0.57 11.99 -21.59
CA GLY A 223 0.99 11.80 -22.99
C GLY A 223 0.15 10.73 -23.68
N LEU A 224 0.03 9.56 -23.05
CA LEU A 224 -0.80 8.44 -23.53
C LEU A 224 -2.28 8.84 -23.66
N THR A 225 -2.82 9.59 -22.70
CA THR A 225 -4.22 10.06 -22.76
C THR A 225 -4.44 11.06 -23.90
N LYS A 226 -3.47 11.97 -24.13
CA LYS A 226 -3.52 12.92 -25.25
C LYS A 226 -3.48 12.18 -26.58
N PHE A 227 -2.58 11.21 -26.72
CA PHE A 227 -2.46 10.39 -27.91
C PHE A 227 -3.75 9.62 -28.20
N MET A 228 -4.34 8.95 -27.21
CA MET A 228 -5.64 8.28 -27.34
C MET A 228 -6.76 9.21 -27.83
N ARG A 229 -6.79 10.45 -27.34
CA ARG A 229 -7.77 11.45 -27.79
C ARG A 229 -7.52 11.87 -29.23
N TYR A 230 -6.25 12.07 -29.60
CA TYR A 230 -5.85 12.39 -30.97
C TYR A 230 -6.26 11.28 -31.93
N SER A 231 -5.90 10.02 -31.65
CA SER A 231 -6.23 8.89 -32.51
C SER A 231 -7.74 8.75 -32.71
N LYS A 232 -8.53 8.92 -31.64
CA LYS A 232 -9.99 8.88 -31.71
C LYS A 232 -10.57 10.05 -32.53
N SER A 233 -10.07 11.26 -32.33
CA SER A 233 -10.62 12.46 -32.98
C SER A 233 -10.34 12.51 -34.48
N ASN A 234 -9.27 11.85 -34.92
CA ASN A 234 -8.85 11.80 -36.32
C ASN A 234 -9.25 10.49 -37.03
N GLY A 235 -10.07 9.63 -36.42
CA GLY A 235 -10.50 8.39 -37.06
C GLY A 235 -9.40 7.35 -37.26
N LEU A 236 -8.27 7.47 -36.56
CA LEU A 236 -7.12 6.55 -36.62
C LEU A 236 -7.33 5.31 -35.74
N MET A 237 -8.57 4.84 -35.60
CA MET A 237 -8.92 3.65 -34.82
C MET A 237 -9.43 2.60 -35.79
N ASN A 238 -8.51 1.75 -36.24
CA ASN A 238 -8.75 0.65 -37.18
C ASN A 238 -8.05 -0.63 -36.68
N GLU A 239 -8.19 -1.72 -37.43
CA GLU A 239 -7.64 -3.03 -37.07
C GLU A 239 -6.10 -2.99 -36.91
N ASP A 240 -5.40 -2.22 -37.75
CA ASP A 240 -3.93 -2.09 -37.72
C ASP A 240 -3.40 -1.32 -36.48
N THR A 241 -4.18 -0.36 -35.99
CA THR A 241 -3.81 0.48 -34.83
C THR A 241 -4.35 -0.08 -33.51
N GLU A 242 -5.30 -1.01 -33.56
CA GLU A 242 -5.95 -1.59 -32.38
C GLU A 242 -4.95 -2.22 -31.36
N PRO A 243 -3.94 -3.00 -31.77
CA PRO A 243 -2.96 -3.56 -30.84
C PRO A 243 -2.23 -2.47 -30.04
N VAL A 244 -1.88 -1.37 -30.70
CA VAL A 244 -1.20 -0.23 -30.07
C VAL A 244 -2.13 0.47 -29.09
N ILE A 245 -3.37 0.73 -29.49
CA ILE A 245 -4.39 1.35 -28.63
C ILE A 245 -4.67 0.49 -27.38
N ASN A 246 -4.75 -0.83 -27.54
CA ASN A 246 -4.95 -1.75 -26.42
C ASN A 246 -3.70 -1.81 -25.51
N GLY A 247 -2.50 -1.73 -26.07
CA GLY A 247 -1.25 -1.55 -25.33
C GLY A 247 -1.25 -0.28 -24.48
N ILE A 248 -1.71 0.85 -25.05
CA ILE A 248 -1.82 2.13 -24.34
C ILE A 248 -2.82 2.04 -23.18
N LYS A 249 -4.01 1.47 -23.40
CA LYS A 249 -5.00 1.26 -22.32
C LYS A 249 -4.43 0.42 -21.18
N THR A 250 -3.73 -0.65 -21.53
CA THR A 250 -3.07 -1.55 -20.56
C THR A 250 -2.02 -0.78 -19.76
N ARG A 251 -1.17 0.01 -20.43
CA ARG A 251 -0.16 0.82 -19.77
C ARG A 251 -0.75 1.89 -18.87
N LEU A 252 -1.82 2.57 -19.30
CA LEU A 252 -2.55 3.53 -18.48
C LEU A 252 -3.08 2.91 -17.18
N ASN A 253 -3.61 1.68 -17.25
CA ASN A 253 -4.05 0.94 -16.07
C ASN A 253 -2.88 0.58 -15.15
N GLN A 254 -1.77 0.09 -15.70
CA GLN A 254 -0.55 -0.22 -14.93
C GLN A 254 0.02 1.00 -14.22
N VAL A 255 0.07 2.16 -14.89
CA VAL A 255 0.52 3.42 -14.28
C VAL A 255 -0.42 3.83 -13.14
N ARG A 256 -1.74 3.75 -13.36
CA ARG A 256 -2.74 4.06 -12.34
C ARG A 256 -2.61 3.15 -11.11
N GLU A 257 -2.42 1.85 -11.31
CA GLU A 257 -2.21 0.88 -10.24
C GLU A 257 -0.90 1.12 -9.49
N SER A 258 0.18 1.43 -10.22
CA SER A 258 1.48 1.76 -9.64
C SER A 258 1.39 2.98 -8.74
N LEU A 259 0.78 4.07 -9.22
CA LEU A 259 0.57 5.29 -8.42
C LEU A 259 -0.36 5.04 -7.22
N LYS A 260 -1.41 4.23 -7.38
CA LYS A 260 -2.29 3.84 -6.27
C LYS A 260 -1.51 3.06 -5.21
N ARG A 261 -0.69 2.10 -5.62
CA ARG A 261 0.17 1.32 -4.73
C ARG A 261 1.17 2.22 -3.99
N MET A 262 1.80 3.18 -4.69
CA MET A 262 2.71 4.14 -4.07
C MET A 262 2.04 5.12 -3.10
N SER A 263 0.71 5.26 -3.12
CA SER A 263 0.00 6.08 -2.12
C SER A 263 -0.20 5.36 -0.78
N THR A 264 -0.07 4.03 -0.75
CA THR A 264 -0.15 3.23 0.48
C THR A 264 1.24 3.00 1.06
N HIS A 265 1.35 2.90 2.38
CA HIS A 265 2.64 2.71 3.06
C HIS A 265 3.38 1.45 2.57
N ARG A 266 2.73 0.27 2.66
CA ARG A 266 3.31 -0.99 2.17
C ARG A 266 3.65 -0.98 0.68
N GLY A 267 2.80 -0.37 -0.13
CA GLY A 267 2.99 -0.34 -1.58
C GLY A 267 4.14 0.58 -1.99
N TYR A 268 4.31 1.69 -1.28
CA TYR A 268 5.44 2.60 -1.43
C TYR A 268 6.77 1.91 -1.09
N ALA A 269 6.87 1.26 0.07
CA ALA A 269 8.09 0.56 0.50
C ALA A 269 8.58 -0.44 -0.55
N ASN A 270 7.68 -1.29 -1.06
CA ASN A 270 8.01 -2.26 -2.12
C ASN A 270 8.52 -1.59 -3.40
N VAL A 271 7.93 -0.45 -3.80
CA VAL A 271 8.36 0.26 -5.01
C VAL A 271 9.74 0.87 -4.78
N VAL A 272 10.01 1.48 -3.63
CA VAL A 272 11.34 2.05 -3.32
C VAL A 272 12.43 0.99 -3.35
N GLU A 273 12.19 -0.19 -2.76
CA GLU A 273 13.14 -1.32 -2.78
C GLU A 273 13.43 -1.85 -4.19
N THR A 274 12.46 -1.74 -5.10
CA THR A 274 12.57 -2.26 -6.47
C THR A 274 12.96 -1.21 -7.50
N LEU A 275 13.00 0.08 -7.13
CA LEU A 275 13.32 1.17 -8.03
C LEU A 275 14.84 1.31 -8.23
N GLY A 276 15.46 0.30 -8.85
CA GLY A 276 16.90 0.26 -9.12
C GLY A 276 17.28 -0.06 -10.56
N GLU A 277 16.39 -0.68 -11.34
CA GLU A 277 16.77 -1.26 -12.63
C GLU A 277 15.63 -1.10 -13.64
N THR A 278 15.76 -0.13 -14.55
CA THR A 278 15.29 -0.23 -15.95
C THR A 278 15.49 1.11 -16.65
N LYS A 279 16.62 1.26 -17.34
CA LYS A 279 16.67 2.09 -18.54
C LYS A 279 16.29 1.17 -19.69
N LYS A 280 15.07 1.30 -20.22
CA LYS A 280 14.77 0.73 -21.55
C LYS A 280 15.24 1.75 -22.58
N GLU A 281 16.11 1.33 -23.47
CA GLU A 281 16.44 2.09 -24.67
C GLU A 281 15.20 2.17 -25.57
N LEU A 282 15.06 3.31 -26.25
CA LEU A 282 13.98 3.53 -27.22
C LEU A 282 14.33 2.77 -28.50
N ASP A 283 13.41 1.95 -28.97
CA ASP A 283 13.48 1.33 -30.28
C ASP A 283 13.04 2.35 -31.34
N GLU A 284 14.02 2.94 -32.04
CA GLU A 284 13.78 3.98 -33.04
C GLU A 284 12.99 3.47 -34.26
N GLU A 285 13.11 2.18 -34.60
CA GLU A 285 12.41 1.58 -35.74
C GLU A 285 10.92 1.46 -35.44
N LEU A 286 10.57 0.95 -34.25
CA LEU A 286 9.19 0.89 -33.78
C LEU A 286 8.56 2.29 -33.65
N VAL A 287 9.33 3.30 -33.24
CA VAL A 287 8.83 4.68 -33.15
C VAL A 287 8.47 5.22 -34.53
N ASN A 288 9.28 4.95 -35.55
CA ASN A 288 8.98 5.37 -36.93
C ASN A 288 7.77 4.63 -37.50
N GLU A 289 7.65 3.33 -37.27
CA GLU A 289 6.46 2.56 -37.67
C GLU A 289 5.18 3.11 -37.04
N LEU A 290 5.22 3.45 -35.75
CA LEU A 290 4.10 4.07 -35.05
C LEU A 290 3.79 5.46 -35.62
N LYS A 291 4.79 6.23 -36.00
CA LYS A 291 4.59 7.55 -36.60
C LYS A 291 3.80 7.44 -37.91
N ASP A 292 4.15 6.49 -38.77
CA ASP A 292 3.47 6.28 -40.04
C ASP A 292 2.01 5.83 -39.83
N LYS A 293 1.77 4.86 -38.94
CA LYS A 293 0.42 4.37 -38.62
C LYS A 293 -0.52 5.42 -38.03
N PHE A 294 0.02 6.42 -37.35
CA PHE A 294 -0.77 7.48 -36.72
C PHE A 294 -0.70 8.84 -37.45
N THR A 295 -0.17 8.85 -38.68
CA THR A 295 -0.18 10.03 -39.55
C THR A 295 -1.54 10.14 -40.26
N VAL A 296 -2.14 11.33 -40.20
CA VAL A 296 -3.36 11.64 -40.97
C VAL A 296 -2.94 12.15 -42.34
N ILE A 297 -3.20 11.37 -43.39
CA ILE A 297 -3.06 11.83 -44.77
C ILE A 297 -4.38 12.51 -45.15
N ARG A 298 -4.33 13.80 -45.46
CA ARG A 298 -5.48 14.58 -45.94
C ARG A 298 -5.18 15.09 -47.34
N PHE A 299 -6.10 14.84 -48.27
CA PHE A 299 -6.06 15.47 -49.58
C PHE A 299 -6.65 16.88 -49.48
N ASP A 300 -6.02 17.84 -50.14
CA ASP A 300 -6.52 19.21 -50.23
C ASP A 300 -7.53 19.30 -51.38
N GLU A 301 -8.82 19.38 -51.05
CA GLU A 301 -9.93 19.38 -52.02
C GLU A 301 -9.85 20.56 -52.99
N ASP A 302 -9.18 21.65 -52.63
CA ASP A 302 -8.95 22.79 -53.52
C ASP A 302 -8.10 22.39 -54.76
N MET A 303 -7.26 21.36 -54.61
CA MET A 303 -6.43 20.81 -55.68
C MET A 303 -7.18 19.81 -56.57
N GLU A 304 -8.40 19.40 -56.20
CA GLU A 304 -9.21 18.43 -56.95
C GLU A 304 -9.51 18.93 -58.37
N SER A 305 -9.75 20.24 -58.51
CA SER A 305 -9.98 20.89 -59.79
C SER A 305 -8.77 20.88 -60.73
N VAL A 306 -7.56 20.73 -60.16
CA VAL A 306 -6.29 20.74 -60.91
C VAL A 306 -5.88 19.33 -61.32
N LEU A 307 -6.34 18.29 -60.60
CA LEU A 307 -5.98 16.89 -60.86
C LEU A 307 -6.15 16.45 -62.33
N PRO A 308 -7.22 16.81 -63.06
CA PRO A 308 -7.37 16.41 -64.47
C PRO A 308 -6.28 16.96 -65.41
N TYR A 309 -5.58 18.04 -65.03
CA TYR A 309 -4.56 18.68 -65.87
C TYR A 309 -3.15 18.11 -65.65
N VAL A 310 -2.96 17.31 -64.60
CA VAL A 310 -1.67 16.67 -64.23
C VAL A 310 -1.76 15.14 -64.19
N ALA A 311 -2.95 14.57 -64.43
CA ALA A 311 -3.18 13.13 -64.58
C ALA A 311 -2.72 12.60 -65.94
#